data_AF-A0A838LI29-F1
#
_entry.id   AF-A0A838LI29-F1
#
_cell.length_a   1.000
_cell.length_b   1.000
_cell.length_c   1.000
_cell.angle_alpha   90.00
_cell.angle_beta   90.00
_cell.angle_gamma   90.00
#
_symmetry.space_group_name_H-M   'P 1'
#
loop_
_entity.id
_entity.type
_entity.pdbx_description
1 polymer ?
#
loop_
_entity_poly.entity_id
_entity_poly.type
_entity_poly.pdbx_seq_one_letter_code
_entity_poly.pdbx_strand_id
1 'polypeptide(L)'
;MFLSRKNQLVAPDEALAGRDGRQFAIADKHRVLDAPVVTDEVPAGYEVALFGLGCFWGAEEIYWQVPGVWSTSVGYAGGTTPNPTYEEVCSGLTNHTEAVRIVFDPTRVSFADLVKTFFEVHDPTQGFRQGNDVGTQYRSAIYWTTPEQEQVARDLTKVYGDELKRRRLGDITTEIRPASETPYFYAEDHHQQYLAKNPHGYRCHANTGVRFPADA
;
A
#
# COMPACT_ATOMS: atom_id res chain seq x y z
N MET A 1 -22.59 10.40 -18.98
CA MET A 1 -21.76 9.27 -19.45
C MET A 1 -20.41 9.39 -18.75
N PHE A 2 -20.32 8.93 -17.50
CA PHE A 2 -19.07 9.01 -16.73
C PHE A 2 -18.15 7.88 -17.20
N LEU A 3 -17.37 8.17 -18.24
CA LEU A 3 -16.27 7.31 -18.65
C LEU A 3 -15.30 7.24 -17.48
N SER A 4 -15.33 6.11 -16.77
CA SER A 4 -14.42 5.74 -15.71
C SER A 4 -12.98 5.97 -16.17
N ARG A 5 -12.34 7.08 -15.75
CA ARG A 5 -10.94 7.44 -16.02
C ARG A 5 -10.00 6.57 -15.19
N LYS A 6 -10.08 5.25 -15.33
CA LYS A 6 -9.31 4.28 -14.54
C LYS A 6 -7.82 4.24 -14.87
N ASN A 7 -7.40 4.86 -15.97
CA ASN A 7 -6.03 4.78 -16.47
C ASN A 7 -5.28 6.12 -16.41
N GLN A 8 -5.77 7.12 -15.68
CA GLN A 8 -5.06 8.37 -15.47
C GLN A 8 -5.50 9.03 -14.18
N LEU A 9 -4.58 9.71 -13.51
CA LEU A 9 -4.90 10.60 -12.40
C LEU A 9 -5.70 11.81 -12.93
N VAL A 10 -6.65 12.28 -12.13
CA VAL A 10 -7.43 13.50 -12.44
C VAL A 10 -6.69 14.74 -11.98
N ALA A 11 -6.99 15.90 -12.57
CA ALA A 11 -6.44 17.16 -12.10
C ALA A 11 -6.92 17.45 -10.66
N PRO A 12 -6.14 18.17 -9.82
CA PRO A 12 -6.53 18.44 -8.44
C PRO A 12 -7.89 19.14 -8.26
N ASP A 13 -8.31 19.95 -9.24
CA ASP A 13 -9.59 20.66 -9.27
C ASP A 13 -10.77 19.79 -9.78
N GLU A 14 -10.46 18.67 -10.45
CA GLU A 14 -11.42 17.63 -10.82
C GLU A 14 -11.57 16.54 -9.74
N ALA A 15 -10.69 16.54 -8.73
CA ALA A 15 -10.74 15.57 -7.65
C ALA A 15 -11.92 15.83 -6.72
N LEU A 16 -12.45 14.77 -6.10
CA LEU A 16 -13.52 14.89 -5.13
C LEU A 16 -13.06 15.74 -3.93
N ALA A 17 -13.94 16.60 -3.43
CA ALA A 17 -13.64 17.51 -2.32
C ALA A 17 -13.40 16.78 -0.99
N GLY A 18 -13.92 15.55 -0.84
CA GLY A 18 -13.76 14.77 0.38
C GLY A 18 -14.52 15.35 1.56
N ARG A 19 -13.96 15.21 2.77
CA ARG A 19 -14.58 15.61 4.03
C ARG A 19 -13.52 15.94 5.10
N ASP A 20 -13.93 16.66 6.14
CA ASP A 20 -13.03 17.16 7.19
C ASP A 20 -12.51 16.07 8.14
N GLY A 21 -13.20 14.93 8.24
CA GLY A 21 -12.78 13.86 9.13
C GLY A 21 -13.40 12.50 8.81
N ARG A 22 -12.87 11.47 9.47
CA ARG A 22 -13.36 10.10 9.38
C ARG A 22 -14.79 10.00 9.94
N GLN A 23 -15.71 9.45 9.16
CA GLN A 23 -17.14 9.34 9.49
C GLN A 23 -17.55 7.97 10.07
N PHE A 24 -16.58 7.09 10.29
CA PHE A 24 -16.80 5.74 10.80
C PHE A 24 -15.86 5.42 11.96
N ALA A 25 -16.31 4.50 12.81
CA ALA A 25 -15.46 3.89 13.83
C ALA A 25 -14.60 2.79 13.19
N ILE A 26 -13.44 2.57 13.79
CA ILE A 26 -12.55 1.43 13.51
C ILE A 26 -12.38 0.69 14.83
N ALA A 27 -12.27 -0.64 14.78
CA ALA A 27 -11.97 -1.44 15.96
C ALA A 27 -10.70 -0.94 16.67
N ASP A 28 -10.73 -0.90 18.00
CA ASP A 28 -9.59 -0.44 18.80
C ASP A 28 -8.37 -1.34 18.62
N LYS A 29 -8.58 -2.63 18.37
CA LYS A 29 -7.53 -3.65 18.29
C LYS A 29 -7.50 -4.39 16.96
N HIS A 30 -6.29 -4.62 16.49
CA HIS A 30 -5.94 -5.44 15.34
C HIS A 30 -6.34 -6.88 15.60
N ARG A 31 -7.17 -7.43 14.72
CA ARG A 31 -7.81 -8.75 14.92
C ARG A 31 -6.81 -9.90 15.13
N VAL A 32 -5.61 -9.80 14.55
CA VAL A 32 -4.59 -10.85 14.57
C VAL A 32 -3.45 -10.56 15.54
N LEU A 33 -3.07 -9.28 15.68
CA LEU A 33 -1.85 -8.87 16.38
C LEU A 33 -2.14 -8.32 17.78
N ASP A 34 -3.40 -8.09 18.12
CA ASP A 34 -3.90 -7.51 19.38
C ASP A 34 -3.36 -6.10 19.71
N ALA A 35 -2.51 -5.52 18.85
CA ALA A 35 -2.07 -4.12 18.87
C ALA A 35 -3.18 -3.17 18.40
N PRO A 36 -3.10 -1.85 18.64
CA PRO A 36 -4.06 -0.89 18.09
C PRO A 36 -4.12 -0.89 16.56
N VAL A 37 -5.31 -0.76 15.96
CA VAL A 37 -5.44 -0.57 14.48
C VAL A 37 -5.05 0.86 14.11
N VAL A 38 -5.67 1.83 14.78
CA VAL A 38 -5.35 3.24 14.62
C VAL A 38 -4.05 3.51 15.39
N THR A 39 -3.02 3.89 14.65
CA THR A 39 -1.64 3.99 15.13
C THR A 39 -1.02 5.32 14.70
N ASP A 40 -1.81 6.40 14.83
CA ASP A 40 -1.38 7.78 14.59
C ASP A 40 -0.19 8.14 15.48
N GLU A 41 -0.18 7.61 16.70
CA GLU A 41 0.97 7.58 17.58
C GLU A 41 1.63 6.19 17.52
N VAL A 42 2.88 6.18 17.06
CA VAL A 42 3.68 4.95 16.94
C VAL A 42 4.53 4.79 18.21
N PRO A 43 4.60 3.58 18.79
CA PRO A 43 5.44 3.35 19.96
C PRO A 43 6.90 3.71 19.71
N ALA A 44 7.58 4.22 20.74
CA ALA A 44 8.99 4.58 20.62
C ALA A 44 9.84 3.38 20.18
N GLY A 45 10.74 3.61 19.21
CA GLY A 45 11.59 2.58 18.63
C GLY A 45 10.96 1.79 17.49
N TYR A 46 9.68 2.00 17.17
CA TYR A 46 9.03 1.42 15.99
C TYR A 46 9.07 2.39 14.81
N GLU A 47 9.04 1.83 13.61
CA GLU A 47 9.00 2.57 12.35
C GLU A 47 7.72 2.26 11.56
N VAL A 48 7.44 3.11 10.56
CA VAL A 48 6.29 2.96 9.67
C VAL A 48 6.76 2.74 8.25
N ALA A 49 6.15 1.78 7.57
CA ALA A 49 6.20 1.63 6.12
C ALA A 49 4.79 1.78 5.54
N LEU A 50 4.68 2.44 4.38
CA LEU A 50 3.40 2.65 3.71
C LEU A 50 3.53 2.25 2.24
N PHE A 51 2.79 1.21 1.84
CA PHE A 51 2.90 0.62 0.50
C PHE A 51 1.55 0.48 -0.18
N GLY A 52 1.49 0.79 -1.48
CA GLY A 52 0.37 0.43 -2.36
C GLY A 52 0.78 -0.67 -3.32
N LEU A 53 0.04 -1.78 -3.35
CA LEU A 53 0.44 -2.99 -4.08
C LEU A 53 -0.76 -3.77 -4.65
N GLY A 54 -1.80 -3.04 -5.07
CA GLY A 54 -3.07 -3.61 -5.52
C GLY A 54 -4.09 -3.72 -4.39
N CYS A 55 -4.97 -4.73 -4.46
CA CYS A 55 -5.99 -4.96 -3.44
C CYS A 55 -5.35 -5.09 -2.05
N PHE A 56 -5.67 -4.15 -1.16
CA PHE A 56 -5.06 -4.05 0.16
C PHE A 56 -5.40 -5.22 1.10
N TRP A 57 -6.41 -6.04 0.82
CA TRP A 57 -6.81 -7.15 1.70
C TRP A 57 -5.77 -8.26 1.72
N GLY A 58 -5.33 -8.69 0.53
CA GLY A 58 -4.26 -9.69 0.41
C GLY A 58 -2.92 -9.10 0.86
N ALA A 59 -2.67 -7.84 0.52
CA ALA A 59 -1.44 -7.15 0.92
C ALA A 59 -1.29 -7.06 2.44
N GLU A 60 -2.32 -6.65 3.16
CA GLU A 60 -2.32 -6.58 4.62
C GLU A 60 -2.09 -7.95 5.25
N GLU A 61 -2.74 -9.00 4.71
CA GLU A 61 -2.59 -10.39 5.20
C GLU A 61 -1.14 -10.86 5.18
N ILE A 62 -0.39 -10.50 4.15
CA ILE A 62 1.02 -10.85 4.02
C ILE A 62 1.83 -10.15 5.12
N TYR A 63 1.62 -8.85 5.31
CA TYR A 63 2.45 -8.08 6.23
C TYR A 63 2.19 -8.37 7.71
N TRP A 64 0.95 -8.64 8.14
CA TRP A 64 0.73 -9.00 9.54
C TRP A 64 1.36 -10.35 9.92
N GLN A 65 1.72 -11.18 8.94
CA GLN A 65 2.39 -12.46 9.19
C GLN A 65 3.92 -12.33 9.30
N VAL A 66 4.48 -11.17 8.95
CA VAL A 66 5.93 -10.93 9.01
C VAL A 66 6.37 -10.77 10.47
N PRO A 67 7.28 -11.62 10.98
CA PRO A 67 7.81 -11.46 12.33
C PRO A 67 8.49 -10.11 12.51
N GLY A 68 8.09 -9.36 13.54
CA GLY A 68 8.60 -8.00 13.79
C GLY A 68 7.60 -6.91 13.42
N VAL A 69 6.54 -7.23 12.67
CA VAL A 69 5.40 -6.33 12.49
C VAL A 69 4.54 -6.31 13.76
N TRP A 70 4.21 -5.11 14.23
CA TRP A 70 3.42 -4.86 15.44
C TRP A 70 1.96 -4.58 15.14
N SER A 71 1.68 -3.80 14.10
CA SER A 71 0.32 -3.54 13.64
C SER A 71 0.31 -3.27 12.14
N THR A 72 -0.82 -3.57 11.51
CA THR A 72 -1.12 -3.18 10.13
C THR A 72 -2.48 -2.51 10.05
N SER A 73 -2.66 -1.63 9.09
CA SER A 73 -3.99 -1.11 8.73
C SER A 73 -4.06 -0.84 7.24
N VAL A 74 -5.27 -0.93 6.69
CA VAL A 74 -5.53 -0.60 5.28
C VAL A 74 -6.21 0.75 5.13
N GLY A 75 -5.92 1.43 4.03
CA GLY A 75 -6.39 2.79 3.80
C GLY A 75 -6.05 3.31 2.42
N TYR A 76 -6.10 4.62 2.28
CA TYR A 76 -5.97 5.35 1.04
C TYR A 76 -4.85 6.38 1.16
N ALA A 77 -3.90 6.39 0.23
CA ALA A 77 -2.77 7.32 0.22
C ALA A 77 -2.40 7.74 -1.20
N GLY A 78 -1.54 8.75 -1.35
CA GLY A 78 -1.04 9.20 -2.65
C GLY A 78 -1.91 10.18 -3.43
N GLY A 79 -3.20 10.28 -3.08
CA GLY A 79 -4.16 11.18 -3.69
C GLY A 79 -4.28 12.53 -2.97
N THR A 80 -5.30 13.30 -3.36
CA THR A 80 -5.52 14.67 -2.88
C THR A 80 -6.84 14.86 -2.12
N THR A 81 -7.79 13.92 -2.23
CA THR A 81 -9.09 14.02 -1.58
C THR A 81 -8.98 13.70 -0.09
N PRO A 82 -9.29 14.62 0.84
CA PRO A 82 -9.20 14.34 2.26
C PRO A 82 -10.30 13.38 2.74
N ASN A 83 -9.91 12.44 3.61
CA ASN A 83 -10.78 11.45 4.25
C ASN A 83 -11.75 10.74 3.27
N PRO A 84 -11.27 10.15 2.16
CA PRO A 84 -12.15 9.54 1.16
C PRO A 84 -12.76 8.24 1.70
N THR A 85 -13.91 7.88 1.16
CA THR A 85 -14.56 6.56 1.36
C THR A 85 -14.10 5.56 0.29
N TYR A 86 -14.31 4.27 0.54
CA TYR A 86 -14.02 3.24 -0.46
C TYR A 86 -14.69 3.50 -1.81
N GLU A 87 -15.96 3.90 -1.81
CA GLU A 87 -16.73 4.17 -3.03
C GLU A 87 -16.16 5.36 -3.81
N GLU A 88 -15.73 6.41 -3.11
CA GLU A 88 -15.09 7.57 -3.73
C GLU A 88 -13.75 7.18 -4.36
N VAL A 89 -12.93 6.39 -3.68
CA VAL A 89 -11.66 5.90 -4.24
C VAL A 89 -11.92 5.01 -5.46
N CYS A 90 -12.91 4.13 -5.39
CA CYS A 90 -13.31 3.25 -6.49
C CYS A 90 -13.84 4.01 -7.73
N SER A 91 -14.30 5.26 -7.57
CA SER A 91 -14.67 6.13 -8.69
C SER A 91 -13.47 6.56 -9.54
N GLY A 92 -12.24 6.50 -8.98
CA GLY A 92 -11.01 6.98 -9.60
C GLY A 92 -10.82 8.50 -9.53
N LEU A 93 -11.70 9.23 -8.84
CA LEU A 93 -11.70 10.69 -8.78
C LEU A 93 -10.97 11.25 -7.54
N THR A 94 -10.26 10.41 -6.78
CA THR A 94 -9.56 10.84 -5.56
C THR A 94 -8.05 10.86 -5.69
N ASN A 95 -7.53 10.25 -6.78
CA ASN A 95 -6.11 9.98 -7.02
C ASN A 95 -5.43 9.07 -5.97
N HIS A 96 -6.15 8.57 -4.98
CA HIS A 96 -5.59 7.66 -3.99
C HIS A 96 -5.31 6.29 -4.59
N THR A 97 -4.29 5.63 -4.04
CA THR A 97 -4.11 4.18 -4.14
C THR A 97 -4.55 3.53 -2.84
N GLU A 98 -5.04 2.30 -2.94
CA GLU A 98 -5.15 1.39 -1.79
C GLU A 98 -3.76 1.16 -1.23
N ALA A 99 -3.62 1.40 0.07
CA ALA A 99 -2.34 1.38 0.77
C ALA A 99 -2.45 0.59 2.07
N VAL A 100 -1.39 -0.15 2.38
CA VAL A 100 -1.16 -0.83 3.64
C VAL A 100 -0.16 -0.03 4.45
N ARG A 101 -0.55 0.37 5.65
CA ARG A 101 0.32 0.97 6.65
C ARG A 101 0.81 -0.13 7.57
N ILE A 102 2.12 -0.21 7.77
CA ILE A 102 2.79 -1.27 8.52
C ILE A 102 3.61 -0.59 9.61
N VAL A 103 3.35 -0.93 10.87
CA VAL A 103 4.18 -0.52 12.00
C VAL A 103 5.05 -1.70 12.40
N PHE A 104 6.36 -1.51 12.42
CA PHE A 104 7.31 -2.60 12.60
C PHE A 104 8.46 -2.23 13.54
N ASP A 105 9.03 -3.26 14.17
CA ASP A 105 10.22 -3.16 15.00
C ASP A 105 11.47 -3.31 14.12
N PRO A 106 12.24 -2.24 13.87
CA PRO A 106 13.42 -2.26 13.01
C PRO A 106 14.55 -3.16 13.56
N THR A 107 14.48 -3.57 14.83
CA THR A 107 15.44 -4.53 15.42
C THR A 107 15.11 -5.98 15.04
N ARG A 108 13.91 -6.24 14.51
CA ARG A 108 13.41 -7.57 14.15
C ARG A 108 13.21 -7.77 12.65
N VAL A 109 12.76 -6.73 11.95
CA VAL A 109 12.60 -6.72 10.50
C VAL A 109 13.03 -5.36 9.96
N SER A 110 13.86 -5.36 8.92
CA SER A 110 14.31 -4.10 8.33
C SER A 110 13.29 -3.56 7.32
N PHE A 111 13.30 -2.25 7.10
CA PHE A 111 12.55 -1.65 5.99
C PHE A 111 12.93 -2.27 4.63
N ALA A 112 14.21 -2.64 4.45
CA ALA A 112 14.68 -3.33 3.25
C ALA A 112 13.98 -4.69 3.06
N ASP A 113 13.81 -5.48 4.12
CA ASP A 113 13.10 -6.77 4.03
C ASP A 113 11.62 -6.60 3.65
N LEU A 114 10.98 -5.53 4.17
CA LEU A 114 9.61 -5.18 3.83
C LEU A 114 9.48 -4.75 2.36
N VAL A 115 10.46 -4.02 1.82
CA VAL A 115 10.52 -3.64 0.39
C VAL A 115 10.86 -4.83 -0.51
N LYS A 116 11.71 -5.76 -0.07
CA LYS A 116 11.94 -7.02 -0.82
C LYS A 116 10.65 -7.83 -0.90
N THR A 117 9.96 -7.98 0.22
CA THR A 117 8.63 -8.62 0.28
C THR A 117 7.64 -7.92 -0.65
N PHE A 118 7.59 -6.59 -0.62
CA PHE A 118 6.75 -5.77 -1.50
C PHE A 118 6.92 -6.19 -2.96
N PHE A 119 8.15 -6.25 -3.47
CA PHE A 119 8.42 -6.61 -4.86
C PHE A 119 8.08 -8.06 -5.23
N GLU A 120 8.14 -9.00 -4.28
CA GLU A 120 7.84 -10.42 -4.54
C GLU A 120 6.33 -10.74 -4.55
N VAL A 121 5.50 -9.90 -3.94
CA VAL A 121 4.09 -10.21 -3.67
C VAL A 121 3.08 -9.50 -4.57
N HIS A 122 3.54 -8.60 -5.46
CA HIS A 122 2.71 -7.97 -6.48
C HIS A 122 3.48 -7.83 -7.82
N ASP A 123 2.81 -7.44 -8.90
CA ASP A 123 3.45 -7.06 -10.15
C ASP A 123 3.66 -5.54 -10.22
N PRO A 124 4.90 -5.03 -10.09
CA PRO A 124 5.19 -3.60 -10.06
C PRO A 124 5.23 -2.96 -11.47
N THR A 125 4.93 -3.69 -12.54
CA THR A 125 5.07 -3.22 -13.93
C THR A 125 3.75 -2.78 -14.58
N GLN A 126 2.64 -2.90 -13.86
CA GLN A 126 1.30 -2.81 -14.44
C GLN A 126 0.68 -1.40 -14.44
N GLY A 127 1.33 -0.41 -13.84
CA GLY A 127 0.84 0.98 -13.77
C GLY A 127 -0.45 1.08 -12.97
N PHE A 128 -1.53 1.53 -13.61
CA PHE A 128 -2.86 1.69 -13.00
C PHE A 128 -3.68 0.40 -13.04
N ARG A 129 -3.06 -0.71 -12.61
CA ARG A 129 -3.65 -2.05 -12.54
C ARG A 129 -2.84 -2.92 -11.58
N GLN A 130 -3.50 -3.87 -10.92
CA GLN A 130 -2.88 -5.05 -10.33
C GLN A 130 -3.69 -6.31 -10.65
N GLY A 131 -3.14 -7.18 -11.50
CA GLY A 131 -3.83 -8.38 -11.95
C GLY A 131 -5.15 -8.06 -12.64
N ASN A 132 -6.25 -8.52 -12.02
CA ASN A 132 -7.61 -8.27 -12.50
C ASN A 132 -8.20 -6.94 -12.01
N ASP A 133 -7.54 -6.29 -11.04
CA ASP A 133 -8.00 -5.04 -10.45
C ASP A 133 -7.48 -3.87 -11.28
N VAL A 134 -8.37 -3.23 -12.04
CA VAL A 134 -8.03 -2.14 -12.97
C VAL A 134 -8.46 -0.80 -12.38
N GLY A 135 -7.51 0.13 -12.28
CA GLY A 135 -7.73 1.46 -11.74
C GLY A 135 -6.48 2.09 -11.14
N THR A 136 -6.44 3.42 -11.12
CA THR A 136 -5.36 4.20 -10.47
C THR A 136 -5.23 3.87 -8.99
N GLN A 137 -6.31 3.38 -8.37
CA GLN A 137 -6.34 2.97 -6.98
C GLN A 137 -5.61 1.66 -6.67
N TYR A 138 -5.17 0.91 -7.69
CA TYR A 138 -4.46 -0.35 -7.51
C TYR A 138 -2.99 -0.27 -7.90
N ARG A 139 -2.46 0.95 -8.05
CA ARG A 139 -1.09 1.17 -8.52
C ARG A 139 -0.06 0.78 -7.47
N SER A 140 1.11 0.39 -7.97
CA SER A 140 2.30 0.15 -7.15
C SER A 140 2.84 1.47 -6.60
N ALA A 141 3.04 1.56 -5.29
CA ALA A 141 3.55 2.76 -4.62
C ALA A 141 4.31 2.45 -3.33
N ILE A 142 5.33 3.25 -3.02
CA ILE A 142 6.06 3.26 -1.75
C ILE A 142 6.08 4.70 -1.23
N TYR A 143 5.55 4.89 -0.04
CA TYR A 143 5.52 6.16 0.66
C TYR A 143 6.45 6.11 1.88
N TRP A 144 7.59 6.79 1.77
CA TRP A 144 8.66 6.73 2.78
C TRP A 144 8.50 7.81 3.84
N THR A 145 8.89 7.51 5.09
CA THR A 145 8.81 8.46 6.21
C THR A 145 10.16 9.09 6.57
N THR A 146 11.28 8.51 6.10
CA THR A 146 12.63 9.06 6.33
C THR A 146 13.46 9.06 5.04
N PRO A 147 14.51 9.90 4.94
CA PRO A 147 15.45 9.87 3.81
C PRO A 147 16.17 8.53 3.64
N GLU A 148 16.43 7.81 4.73
CA GLU A 148 17.04 6.47 4.67
C GLU A 148 16.10 5.47 4.01
N GLN A 149 14.80 5.53 4.33
CA GLN A 149 13.79 4.72 3.65
C GLN A 149 13.67 5.09 2.17
N GLU A 150 13.78 6.38 1.81
CA GLU A 150 13.81 6.80 0.41
C GLU A 150 14.97 6.13 -0.34
N GLN A 151 16.18 6.20 0.21
CA GLN A 151 17.37 5.63 -0.42
C GLN A 151 17.22 4.11 -0.59
N VAL A 152 16.81 3.41 0.47
CA VAL A 152 16.57 1.95 0.44
C VAL A 152 15.51 1.59 -0.61
N ALA A 153 14.39 2.32 -0.65
CA ALA A 153 13.33 2.07 -1.63
C ALA A 153 13.86 2.24 -3.06
N ARG A 154 14.60 3.32 -3.35
CA ARG A 154 15.15 3.59 -4.68
C ARG A 154 16.18 2.54 -5.11
N ASP A 155 17.09 2.17 -4.21
CA ASP A 155 18.14 1.19 -4.51
C ASP A 155 17.56 -0.20 -4.79
N LEU A 156 16.64 -0.67 -3.93
CA LEU A 156 15.99 -1.97 -4.11
C LEU A 156 15.08 -1.98 -5.34
N THR A 157 14.40 -0.87 -5.64
CA THR A 157 13.64 -0.71 -6.89
C THR A 157 14.55 -0.86 -8.10
N LYS A 158 15.74 -0.26 -8.09
CA LYS A 158 16.71 -0.39 -9.18
C LYS A 158 17.15 -1.84 -9.34
N VAL A 159 17.54 -2.50 -8.26
CA VAL A 159 17.98 -3.91 -8.27
C VAL A 159 16.88 -4.81 -8.86
N TYR A 160 15.66 -4.69 -8.35
CA TYR A 160 14.55 -5.51 -8.83
C TYR A 160 14.18 -5.18 -10.28
N GLY A 161 14.22 -3.90 -10.66
CA GLY A 161 13.97 -3.45 -12.03
C GLY A 161 14.98 -4.01 -13.04
N ASP A 162 16.26 -4.08 -12.67
CA ASP A 162 17.30 -4.69 -13.51
C ASP A 162 17.03 -6.20 -13.72
N GLU A 163 16.56 -6.90 -12.68
CA GLU A 163 16.17 -8.30 -12.75
C GLU A 163 14.91 -8.53 -13.61
N LEU A 164 13.88 -7.69 -13.48
CA LEU A 164 12.69 -7.75 -14.34
C LEU A 164 13.03 -7.47 -15.81
N LYS A 165 13.90 -6.50 -16.07
CA LYS A 165 14.42 -6.21 -17.43
C LYS A 165 15.17 -7.39 -18.02
N ARG A 166 16.03 -8.05 -17.24
CA ARG A 166 16.75 -9.27 -17.66
C ARG A 166 15.78 -10.37 -18.10
N ARG A 167 14.61 -10.45 -17.47
CA ARG A 167 13.53 -11.39 -17.77
C ARG A 167 12.52 -10.89 -18.81
N ARG A 168 12.68 -9.66 -19.32
CA ARG A 168 11.79 -9.02 -20.30
C ARG A 168 10.36 -8.84 -19.79
N LEU A 169 10.19 -8.54 -18.50
CA LEU A 169 8.89 -8.36 -17.85
C LEU A 169 8.40 -6.89 -17.84
N GLY A 170 9.16 -5.97 -18.43
CA GLY A 170 8.81 -4.55 -18.50
C GLY A 170 9.52 -3.69 -17.44
N ASP A 171 9.20 -2.40 -17.46
CA ASP A 171 9.74 -1.41 -16.53
C ASP A 171 8.87 -1.32 -15.28
N ILE A 172 9.50 -1.02 -14.14
CA ILE A 172 8.79 -0.76 -12.89
C ILE A 172 8.03 0.56 -12.99
N THR A 173 6.78 0.53 -12.53
CA THR A 173 5.85 1.66 -12.48
C THR A 173 5.62 2.18 -11.05
N THR A 174 6.32 1.63 -10.06
CA THR A 174 6.20 1.98 -8.64
C THR A 174 6.44 3.47 -8.41
N GLU A 175 5.43 4.15 -7.87
CA GLU A 175 5.53 5.54 -7.41
C GLU A 175 6.31 5.59 -6.10
N ILE A 176 7.37 6.39 -6.00
CA ILE A 176 8.15 6.57 -4.76
C ILE A 176 8.08 8.04 -4.34
N ARG A 177 7.40 8.32 -3.23
CA ARG A 177 7.14 9.69 -2.75
C ARG A 177 7.22 9.79 -1.22
N PRO A 178 7.46 10.98 -0.65
CA PRO A 178 7.39 11.16 0.79
C PRO A 178 5.97 10.97 1.34
N ALA A 179 5.84 10.30 2.47
CA ALA A 179 4.61 10.16 3.24
C ALA A 179 4.04 11.52 3.68
N SER A 180 4.92 12.53 3.90
CA SER A 180 4.51 13.90 4.26
C SER A 180 3.69 14.61 3.16
N GLU A 181 3.78 14.16 1.91
CA GLU A 181 3.00 14.69 0.77
C GLU A 181 1.86 13.76 0.35
N THR A 182 1.72 12.62 1.03
CA THR A 182 0.79 11.55 0.67
C THR A 182 0.04 11.09 1.91
N PRO A 183 -0.82 11.96 2.49
CA PRO A 183 -1.51 11.65 3.73
C PRO A 183 -2.26 10.32 3.62
N TYR A 184 -2.14 9.54 4.68
CA TYR A 184 -2.81 8.25 4.81
C TYR A 184 -4.15 8.42 5.51
N PHE A 185 -5.21 7.92 4.89
CA PHE A 185 -6.55 7.88 5.45
C PHE A 185 -6.95 6.42 5.67
N TYR A 186 -7.25 6.05 6.93
CA TYR A 186 -7.73 4.70 7.22
C TYR A 186 -9.01 4.40 6.44
N ALA A 187 -9.11 3.19 5.91
CA ALA A 187 -10.34 2.66 5.34
C ALA A 187 -11.31 2.21 6.44
N GLU A 188 -12.56 1.97 6.05
CA GLU A 188 -13.65 1.51 6.91
C GLU A 188 -13.29 0.23 7.69
N ASP A 189 -13.86 0.04 8.88
CA ASP A 189 -13.54 -1.10 9.74
C ASP A 189 -13.65 -2.45 9.01
N HIS A 190 -14.66 -2.62 8.17
CA HIS A 190 -14.89 -3.87 7.47
C HIS A 190 -13.75 -4.25 6.51
N HIS A 191 -12.93 -3.29 6.05
CA HIS A 191 -11.71 -3.56 5.28
C HIS A 191 -10.51 -3.93 6.16
N GLN A 192 -10.46 -3.45 7.41
CA GLN A 192 -9.38 -3.75 8.35
C GLN A 192 -9.35 -5.24 8.68
N GLN A 193 -8.22 -5.89 8.40
CA GLN A 193 -8.01 -7.32 8.59
C GLN A 193 -9.10 -8.18 7.95
N TYR A 194 -9.56 -7.76 6.76
CA TYR A 194 -10.69 -8.37 6.05
C TYR A 194 -10.55 -9.89 5.92
N LEU A 195 -9.36 -10.40 5.58
CA LEU A 195 -9.13 -11.84 5.41
C LEU A 195 -9.06 -12.61 6.73
N ALA A 196 -8.73 -11.96 7.85
CA ALA A 196 -8.89 -12.55 9.18
C ALA A 196 -10.36 -12.57 9.65
N LYS A 197 -11.19 -11.65 9.15
CA LYS A 197 -12.65 -11.65 9.34
C LYS A 197 -13.33 -12.65 8.40
N ASN A 198 -12.79 -12.83 7.19
CA ASN A 198 -13.33 -13.65 6.11
C ASN A 198 -12.25 -14.59 5.53
N PRO A 199 -11.99 -15.76 6.14
CA PRO A 199 -10.89 -16.66 5.73
C PRO A 199 -10.98 -17.21 4.29
N HIS A 200 -12.19 -17.21 3.71
CA HIS A 200 -12.47 -17.59 2.33
C HIS A 200 -12.66 -16.39 1.40
N GLY A 201 -12.27 -15.19 1.87
CA GLY A 201 -12.36 -13.95 1.13
C GLY A 201 -11.41 -13.91 -0.07
N TYR A 202 -11.58 -12.88 -0.89
CA TYR A 202 -10.81 -12.68 -2.10
C TYR A 202 -9.34 -12.36 -1.81
N ARG A 203 -8.43 -13.16 -2.38
CA ARG A 203 -6.99 -12.94 -2.35
C ARG A 203 -6.52 -12.52 -3.74
N CYS A 204 -6.33 -11.23 -3.97
CA CYS A 204 -5.73 -10.75 -5.22
C CYS A 204 -4.22 -10.77 -5.12
N HIS A 205 -3.60 -11.91 -5.46
CA HIS A 205 -2.15 -11.97 -5.62
C HIS A 205 -1.83 -12.22 -7.08
N ALA A 206 -1.65 -11.14 -7.83
CA ALA A 206 -0.95 -11.18 -9.10
C ALA A 206 0.48 -10.71 -8.84
N ASN A 207 1.46 -11.60 -8.98
CA ASN A 207 2.87 -11.24 -8.86
C ASN A 207 3.64 -11.67 -10.10
N THR A 208 4.87 -11.20 -10.21
CA THR A 208 5.76 -11.52 -11.33
C THR A 208 6.27 -12.96 -11.28
N GLY A 209 6.13 -13.65 -10.14
CA GLY A 209 6.80 -14.92 -9.85
C GLY A 209 8.32 -14.82 -9.71
N VAL A 210 8.88 -13.60 -9.69
CA VAL A 210 10.32 -13.34 -9.61
C VAL A 210 10.71 -13.04 -8.17
N ARG A 211 11.60 -13.87 -7.62
CA ARG A 211 12.22 -13.61 -6.31
C ARG A 211 13.20 -12.46 -6.40
N PHE A 212 13.34 -11.72 -5.30
CA PHE A 212 14.36 -10.71 -5.14
C PHE A 212 15.75 -11.37 -5.25
N PRO A 213 16.72 -10.75 -5.95
CA PRO A 213 18.08 -11.29 -6.08
C PRO A 213 18.71 -11.55 -4.70
N ALA A 214 19.26 -12.76 -4.49
CA ALA A 214 19.78 -13.19 -3.19
C ALA A 214 21.06 -12.45 -2.75
N ASP A 215 21.78 -11.86 -3.71
CA ASP A 215 23.06 -11.17 -3.49
C ASP A 215 22.90 -9.64 -3.30
N ALA A 216 21.67 -9.17 -3.07
CA ALA A 216 21.32 -7.75 -2.99
C ALA A 216 20.81 -7.30 -1.62
#